data_AF-A0A661GKD4-F1
#
_entry.id   AF-A0A661GKD4-F1
#
_cell.length_a   1.000
_cell.length_b   1.000
_cell.length_c   1.000
_cell.angle_alpha   90.00
_cell.angle_beta   90.00
_cell.angle_gamma   90.00
#
_symmetry.space_group_name_H-M   'P 1'
#
loop_
_entity.id
_entity.type
_entity.pdbx_description
1 polymer ?
#
loop_
_entity_poly.entity_id
_entity_poly.type
_entity_poly.pdbx_seq_one_letter_code
_entity_poly.pdbx_strand_id
1 'polypeptide(L)'
;GAKLLNFAREEIVDTAALVVALDDNQLAGYIADFPTPALLGRDDVILTPHIGASTQEAEENCAIMAADQLMEFLQNGNIKNSVNFPPIAMARSKGYRITFSNDNVPKVLGNVLSILADSDNNVIDLVNKSRNDIAYNIIDVEQEPGADIVAAIAAVDGVIRLRVLS
;
A
#
# COMPACT_ATOMS: atom_id res chain seq x y z
N GLY A 1 -7.20 0.73 42.35
CA GLY A 1 -7.20 -0.20 41.20
C GLY A 1 -6.20 0.25 40.16
N ALA A 2 -5.94 -0.61 39.16
CA ALA A 2 -5.16 -0.26 37.97
C ALA A 2 -5.95 0.68 37.04
N LYS A 3 -5.29 1.35 36.09
CA LYS A 3 -5.95 2.14 35.03
C LYS A 3 -5.66 1.54 33.67
N LEU A 4 -6.67 1.44 32.81
CA LEU A 4 -6.54 0.90 31.46
C LEU A 4 -6.47 2.04 30.44
N LEU A 5 -5.50 1.97 29.52
CA LEU A 5 -5.31 2.94 28.45
C LEU A 5 -5.50 2.25 27.09
N ASN A 6 -6.36 2.78 26.22
CA ASN A 6 -6.56 2.27 24.86
C ASN A 6 -6.51 3.39 23.81
N PHE A 7 -5.39 3.45 23.09
CA PHE A 7 -5.16 4.36 21.95
C PHE A 7 -4.90 3.58 20.65
N ALA A 8 -5.30 2.31 20.60
CA ALA A 8 -5.00 1.41 19.48
C ALA A 8 -6.21 1.23 18.56
N ARG A 9 -7.21 0.46 19.01
CA ARG A 9 -8.47 0.20 18.28
C ARG A 9 -9.62 0.06 19.26
N GLU A 10 -10.81 0.47 18.84
CA GLU A 10 -12.02 0.41 19.66
C GLU A 10 -12.33 -1.04 20.06
N GLU A 11 -12.22 -1.98 19.12
CA GLU A 11 -12.69 -3.36 19.26
C GLU A 11 -11.82 -4.23 20.18
N ILE A 12 -10.68 -3.72 20.66
CA ILE A 12 -9.77 -4.47 21.52
C ILE A 12 -10.29 -4.55 22.96
N VAL A 13 -11.17 -3.63 23.38
CA VAL A 13 -11.72 -3.58 24.74
C VAL A 13 -13.23 -3.88 24.70
N ASP A 14 -13.65 -4.92 25.41
CA ASP A 14 -15.07 -5.18 25.65
C ASP A 14 -15.65 -4.11 26.58
N THR A 15 -16.51 -3.25 26.03
CA THR A 15 -17.13 -2.15 26.77
C THR A 15 -18.02 -2.65 27.92
N ALA A 16 -18.74 -3.75 27.75
CA ALA A 16 -19.63 -4.26 28.80
C ALA A 16 -18.83 -4.77 30.00
N ALA A 17 -17.75 -5.53 29.74
CA ALA A 17 -16.86 -5.99 30.78
C ALA A 17 -16.12 -4.83 31.47
N LEU A 18 -15.74 -3.80 30.71
CA LEU A 18 -15.10 -2.60 31.23
C LEU A 18 -16.00 -1.85 32.22
N VAL A 19 -17.28 -1.65 31.87
CA VAL A 19 -18.24 -0.97 32.76
C VAL A 19 -18.35 -1.72 34.09
N VAL A 20 -18.52 -3.04 34.05
CA VAL A 20 -18.57 -3.87 35.26
C VAL A 20 -17.30 -3.73 36.10
N ALA A 21 -16.12 -3.78 35.47
CA ALA A 21 -14.85 -3.66 36.17
C ALA A 21 -14.63 -2.29 36.83
N LEU A 22 -15.18 -1.22 36.23
CA LEU A 22 -15.15 0.13 36.80
C LEU A 22 -16.14 0.25 37.96
N ASP A 23 -17.38 -0.23 37.78
CA ASP A 23 -18.42 -0.20 38.82
C ASP A 23 -18.02 -1.00 40.07
N ASP A 24 -17.37 -2.16 39.88
CA ASP A 24 -16.84 -3.00 40.95
C ASP A 24 -15.52 -2.47 41.55
N ASN A 25 -15.02 -1.30 41.11
CA ASN A 25 -13.76 -0.69 41.52
C ASN A 25 -12.52 -1.60 41.31
N GLN A 26 -12.61 -2.60 40.43
CA GLN A 26 -11.46 -3.42 40.02
C GLN A 26 -10.47 -2.58 39.20
N LEU A 27 -11.01 -1.72 38.33
CA LEU A 27 -10.29 -0.65 37.66
C LEU A 27 -10.55 0.68 38.36
N ALA A 28 -9.50 1.49 38.48
CA ALA A 28 -9.57 2.86 38.99
C ALA A 28 -9.74 3.90 37.88
N GLY A 29 -9.90 3.46 36.63
CA GLY A 29 -10.24 4.33 35.52
C GLY A 29 -9.84 3.80 34.15
N TYR A 30 -10.39 4.45 33.13
CA TYR A 30 -10.17 4.13 31.73
C TYR A 30 -9.85 5.41 30.94
N ILE A 31 -8.86 5.34 30.06
CA ILE A 31 -8.47 6.45 29.19
C ILE A 31 -8.41 5.91 27.77
N ALA A 32 -9.19 6.48 26.86
CA ALA A 32 -9.23 5.97 25.50
C ALA A 32 -9.55 7.02 24.45
N ASP A 33 -9.15 6.71 23.22
CA ASP A 33 -9.40 7.55 22.03
C ASP A 33 -10.65 7.12 21.25
N PHE A 34 -11.57 6.47 21.95
CA PHE A 34 -12.79 5.87 21.40
C PHE A 34 -13.98 6.22 22.30
N PRO A 35 -14.72 7.31 22.00
CA PRO A 35 -15.87 7.69 22.79
C PRO A 35 -17.03 6.71 22.56
N THR A 36 -17.57 6.14 23.64
CA THR A 36 -18.72 5.22 23.57
C THR A 36 -19.83 5.71 24.50
N PRO A 37 -21.12 5.69 24.08
CA PRO A 37 -22.23 6.19 24.90
C PRO A 37 -22.30 5.62 26.32
N ALA A 38 -21.92 4.35 26.51
CA ALA A 38 -21.92 3.68 27.81
C ALA A 38 -20.92 4.25 28.83
N LEU A 39 -19.94 5.04 28.37
CA LEU A 39 -18.87 5.60 29.20
C LEU A 39 -18.98 7.13 29.36
N LEU A 40 -19.95 7.77 28.68
CA LEU A 40 -20.12 9.22 28.73
C LEU A 40 -20.62 9.68 30.11
N GLY A 41 -20.04 10.75 30.63
CA GLY A 41 -20.42 11.35 31.91
C GLY A 41 -19.88 10.64 33.14
N ARG A 42 -19.06 9.60 32.98
CA ARG A 42 -18.35 8.98 34.10
C ARG A 42 -17.12 9.80 34.51
N ASP A 43 -16.92 9.99 35.81
CA ASP A 43 -15.77 10.74 36.35
C ASP A 43 -14.46 9.92 36.37
N ASP A 44 -14.56 8.59 36.26
CA ASP A 44 -13.43 7.66 36.22
C ASP A 44 -12.94 7.36 34.79
N VAL A 45 -13.50 8.03 33.77
CA VAL A 45 -13.14 7.83 32.36
C VAL A 45 -12.72 9.13 31.67
N ILE A 46 -11.65 9.08 30.88
CA ILE A 46 -11.23 10.15 29.97
C ILE A 46 -11.34 9.63 28.54
N LEU A 47 -12.15 10.29 27.71
CA LEU A 47 -12.36 9.93 26.31
C LEU A 47 -11.91 11.06 25.39
N THR A 48 -11.10 10.74 24.39
CA THR A 48 -10.71 11.65 23.31
C THR A 48 -11.33 11.20 21.99
N PRO A 49 -11.69 12.14 21.08
CA PRO A 49 -12.48 11.82 19.89
C PRO A 49 -11.62 11.36 18.71
N HIS A 50 -10.89 10.26 18.87
CA HIS A 50 -10.04 9.66 17.83
C HIS A 50 -8.96 10.61 17.28
N ILE A 51 -8.26 11.30 18.17
CA ILE A 51 -7.28 12.34 17.86
C ILE A 51 -5.83 11.89 18.06
N GLY A 52 -5.57 10.60 18.27
CA GLY A 52 -4.24 10.06 18.55
C GLY A 52 -3.19 10.37 17.48
N ALA A 53 -3.60 10.56 16.23
CA ALA A 53 -2.75 10.98 15.12
C ALA A 53 -3.06 12.40 14.60
N SER A 54 -3.94 13.15 15.28
CA SER A 54 -4.36 14.50 14.86
C SER A 54 -3.39 15.57 15.36
N THR A 55 -2.12 15.46 14.96
CA THR A 55 -1.09 16.49 15.20
C THR A 55 -0.53 17.00 13.88
N GLN A 56 -0.04 18.24 13.88
CA GLN A 56 0.53 18.86 12.70
C GLN A 56 1.71 18.03 12.14
N GLU A 57 2.55 17.49 13.02
CA GLU A 57 3.70 16.67 12.66
C GLU A 57 3.27 15.34 12.04
N ALA A 58 2.20 14.73 12.55
CA ALA A 58 1.67 13.48 11.98
C ALA A 58 1.09 13.71 10.58
N GLU A 59 0.33 14.79 10.39
CA GLU A 59 -0.22 15.18 9.08
C GLU A 59 0.89 15.48 8.07
N GLU A 60 1.91 16.24 8.47
CA GLU A 60 3.06 16.55 7.61
C GLU A 60 3.81 15.29 7.18
N ASN A 61 4.12 14.40 8.14
CA ASN A 61 4.80 13.14 7.84
C ASN A 61 3.98 12.23 6.91
N CYS A 62 2.66 12.14 7.13
CA CYS A 62 1.75 11.38 6.27
C CYS A 62 1.69 11.98 4.85
N ALA A 63 1.64 13.30 4.73
CA ALA A 63 1.60 13.98 3.44
C ALA A 63 2.90 13.78 2.65
N ILE A 64 4.06 13.94 3.29
CA ILE A 64 5.37 13.68 2.67
C ILE A 64 5.45 12.22 2.23
N MET A 65 5.10 11.28 3.11
CA MET A 65 5.13 9.85 2.79
C MET A 65 4.24 9.50 1.58
N ALA A 66 3.02 10.04 1.53
CA ALA A 66 2.10 9.80 0.42
C ALA A 66 2.63 10.40 -0.89
N ALA A 67 3.18 11.62 -0.84
CA ALA A 67 3.77 12.28 -1.99
C ALA A 67 4.99 11.50 -2.53
N ASP A 68 5.89 11.07 -1.65
CA ASP A 68 7.08 10.29 -2.02
C ASP A 68 6.71 8.94 -2.63
N GLN A 69 5.72 8.24 -2.06
CA GLN A 69 5.24 6.97 -2.61
C GLN A 69 4.59 7.14 -3.98
N LEU A 70 3.84 8.23 -4.18
CA LEU A 70 3.23 8.55 -5.47
C LEU A 70 4.31 8.91 -6.51
N MET A 71 5.29 9.72 -6.14
CA MET A 71 6.43 10.05 -7.02
C MET A 71 7.21 8.80 -7.41
N GLU A 72 7.51 7.92 -6.45
CA GLU A 72 8.20 6.64 -6.71
C GLU A 72 7.42 5.76 -7.69
N PHE A 73 6.10 5.66 -7.56
CA PHE A 73 5.27 4.92 -8.51
C PHE A 73 5.21 5.58 -9.88
N LEU A 74 5.09 6.91 -9.94
CA LEU A 74 4.97 7.65 -11.19
C LEU A 74 6.28 7.69 -11.97
N GLN A 75 7.41 7.85 -11.31
CA GLN A 75 8.72 8.04 -11.95
C GLN A 75 9.49 6.73 -12.14
N ASN A 76 9.39 5.82 -11.16
CA ASN A 76 10.19 4.59 -11.11
C ASN A 76 9.35 3.31 -11.19
N GLY A 77 8.03 3.42 -11.07
CA GLY A 77 7.14 2.26 -11.05
C GLY A 77 7.17 1.48 -9.74
N ASN A 78 7.94 1.94 -8.74
CA ASN A 78 8.06 1.26 -7.45
C ASN A 78 6.76 1.42 -6.66
N ILE A 79 6.29 0.32 -6.05
CA ILE A 79 5.08 0.30 -5.22
C ILE A 79 5.49 0.00 -3.79
N LYS A 80 5.32 0.98 -2.91
CA LYS A 80 5.57 0.89 -1.47
C LYS A 80 4.27 1.15 -0.71
N ASN A 81 4.01 0.36 0.33
CA ASN A 81 2.85 0.49 1.22
C ASN A 81 1.48 0.54 0.52
N SER A 82 1.37 -0.01 -0.69
CA SER A 82 0.07 -0.12 -1.36
C SER A 82 -0.82 -1.10 -0.62
N VAL A 83 -2.03 -0.63 -0.31
CA VAL A 83 -3.05 -1.44 0.35
C VAL A 83 -3.70 -2.46 -0.58
N ASN A 84 -3.54 -2.32 -1.90
CA ASN A 84 -4.23 -3.14 -2.91
C ASN A 84 -3.36 -3.65 -4.08
N PHE A 85 -2.07 -3.30 -4.16
CA PHE A 85 -1.13 -3.81 -5.16
C PHE A 85 0.01 -4.63 -4.52
N PRO A 86 0.73 -5.45 -5.31
CA PRO A 86 1.94 -6.12 -4.84
C PRO A 86 3.05 -5.10 -4.51
N PRO A 87 3.76 -5.25 -3.38
CA PRO A 87 4.92 -4.44 -3.07
C PRO A 87 6.09 -4.84 -3.98
N ILE A 88 6.66 -3.88 -4.68
CA ILE A 88 7.71 -4.14 -5.68
C ILE A 88 8.61 -2.92 -5.82
N ALA A 89 9.91 -3.18 -5.88
CA ALA A 89 10.90 -2.14 -6.09
C ALA A 89 12.07 -2.70 -6.91
N MET A 90 12.56 -1.90 -7.84
CA MET A 90 13.77 -2.17 -8.63
C MET A 90 14.52 -0.87 -8.83
N ALA A 91 15.82 -0.87 -8.52
CA ALA A 91 16.67 0.28 -8.81
C ALA A 91 16.65 0.56 -10.33
N ARG A 92 16.72 1.82 -10.74
CA ARG A 92 16.85 2.17 -12.15
C ARG A 92 18.21 1.72 -12.68
N SER A 93 18.22 0.96 -13.77
CA SER A 93 19.42 0.76 -14.58
C SER A 93 19.58 1.88 -15.62
N LYS A 94 20.68 1.82 -16.38
CA LYS A 94 20.76 2.56 -17.65
C LYS A 94 19.71 2.00 -18.62
N GLY A 95 19.14 2.83 -19.50
CA GLY A 95 18.11 2.42 -20.46
C GLY A 95 16.73 3.00 -20.15
N TYR A 96 15.69 2.31 -20.62
CA TYR A 96 14.29 2.73 -20.52
C TYR A 96 13.50 1.75 -19.67
N ARG A 97 12.49 2.23 -18.96
CA ARG A 97 11.69 1.40 -18.05
C ARG A 97 10.29 1.18 -18.58
N ILE A 98 9.90 -0.08 -18.65
CA ILE A 98 8.54 -0.51 -18.94
C ILE A 98 7.94 -1.05 -17.65
N THR A 99 6.73 -0.61 -17.31
CA THR A 99 5.96 -1.24 -16.26
C THR A 99 4.60 -1.67 -16.77
N PHE A 100 4.13 -2.82 -16.31
CA PHE A 100 2.78 -3.25 -16.59
C PHE A 100 2.16 -4.08 -15.49
N SER A 101 0.86 -3.87 -15.29
CA SER A 101 0.00 -4.74 -14.51
C SER A 101 -0.72 -5.72 -15.42
N ASN A 102 -0.90 -6.95 -14.94
CA ASN A 102 -1.63 -7.99 -15.65
C ASN A 102 -2.38 -8.91 -14.69
N ASP A 103 -3.34 -9.66 -15.22
CA ASP A 103 -3.95 -10.79 -14.51
C ASP A 103 -2.86 -11.79 -14.11
N ASN A 104 -2.90 -12.29 -12.87
CA ASN A 104 -1.93 -13.24 -12.34
C ASN A 104 -2.19 -14.66 -12.88
N VAL A 105 -2.09 -14.82 -14.19
CA VAL A 105 -2.27 -16.08 -14.92
C VAL A 105 -1.00 -16.45 -15.69
N PRO A 106 -0.78 -17.74 -15.99
CA PRO A 106 0.40 -18.18 -16.72
C PRO A 106 0.56 -17.50 -18.08
N LYS A 107 1.81 -17.46 -18.57
CA LYS A 107 2.21 -17.02 -19.92
C LYS A 107 2.18 -15.53 -20.22
N VAL A 108 1.47 -14.68 -19.46
CA VAL A 108 1.40 -13.23 -19.78
C VAL A 108 2.80 -12.60 -19.81
N LEU A 109 3.59 -12.76 -18.74
CA LEU A 109 4.96 -12.27 -18.69
C LEU A 109 5.85 -12.88 -19.78
N GLY A 110 5.68 -14.17 -20.06
CA GLY A 110 6.42 -14.86 -21.11
C GLY A 110 6.15 -14.26 -22.50
N ASN A 111 4.89 -13.99 -22.83
CA ASN A 111 4.49 -13.39 -24.10
C ASN A 111 5.09 -11.97 -24.26
N VAL A 112 5.10 -11.17 -23.19
CA VAL A 112 5.72 -9.83 -23.22
C VAL A 112 7.23 -9.93 -23.45
N LEU A 113 7.91 -10.86 -22.78
CA LEU A 113 9.34 -11.09 -22.98
C LEU A 113 9.66 -11.59 -24.40
N SER A 114 8.80 -12.42 -25.00
CA SER A 114 8.93 -12.84 -26.39
C SER A 114 8.83 -11.65 -27.36
N ILE A 115 7.88 -10.72 -27.14
CA ILE A 115 7.76 -9.51 -27.98
C ILE A 115 9.04 -8.68 -27.92
N LEU A 116 9.60 -8.47 -26.73
CA LEU A 116 10.86 -7.73 -26.56
C LEU A 116 12.01 -8.43 -27.27
N ALA A 117 12.11 -9.75 -27.14
CA ALA A 117 13.14 -10.56 -27.80
C ALA A 117 13.03 -10.52 -29.34
N ASP A 118 11.81 -10.66 -29.88
CA ASP A 118 11.56 -10.63 -31.33
C ASP A 118 11.83 -9.23 -31.94
N SER A 119 11.83 -8.19 -31.12
CA SER A 119 12.18 -6.81 -31.49
C SER A 119 13.65 -6.44 -31.28
N ASP A 120 14.51 -7.42 -30.94
CA ASP A 120 15.92 -7.20 -30.58
C ASP A 120 16.13 -6.17 -29.46
N ASN A 121 15.14 -6.00 -28.56
CA ASN A 121 15.24 -5.10 -27.40
C ASN A 121 15.67 -5.88 -26.15
N ASN A 122 16.95 -5.76 -25.80
CA ASN A 122 17.57 -6.48 -24.71
C ASN A 122 17.02 -6.03 -23.33
N VAL A 123 16.67 -7.00 -22.48
CA VAL A 123 16.24 -6.79 -21.10
C VAL A 123 17.47 -6.70 -20.19
N ILE A 124 17.60 -5.58 -19.48
CA ILE A 124 18.71 -5.30 -18.56
C ILE A 124 18.43 -5.86 -17.17
N ASP A 125 17.25 -5.56 -16.64
CA ASP A 125 16.81 -6.04 -15.33
C ASP A 125 15.29 -6.18 -15.32
N LEU A 126 14.79 -7.08 -14.47
CA LEU A 126 13.38 -7.39 -14.39
C LEU A 126 12.99 -7.84 -12.99
N VAL A 127 11.87 -7.31 -12.51
CA VAL A 127 11.17 -7.85 -11.34
C VAL A 127 9.69 -8.01 -11.63
N ASN A 128 9.15 -9.16 -11.22
CA ASN A 128 7.71 -9.44 -11.19
C ASN A 128 7.30 -9.74 -9.74
N LYS A 129 6.17 -9.18 -9.33
CA LYS A 129 5.48 -9.55 -8.08
C LYS A 129 3.99 -9.65 -8.32
N SER A 130 3.34 -10.54 -7.60
CA SER A 130 1.90 -10.71 -7.64
C SER A 130 1.28 -10.61 -6.25
N ARG A 131 -0.01 -10.25 -6.25
CA ARG A 131 -0.88 -10.22 -5.08
C ARG A 131 -2.27 -10.62 -5.54
N ASN A 132 -2.75 -11.77 -5.05
CA ASN A 132 -4.01 -12.36 -5.47
C ASN A 132 -4.06 -12.49 -7.00
N ASP A 133 -5.05 -11.87 -7.63
CA ASP A 133 -5.33 -11.96 -9.06
C ASP A 133 -4.55 -10.95 -9.91
N ILE A 134 -3.71 -10.09 -9.31
CA ILE A 134 -2.93 -9.06 -10.02
C ILE A 134 -1.45 -9.34 -9.90
N ALA A 135 -0.74 -9.24 -11.03
CA ALA A 135 0.71 -9.14 -11.11
C ALA A 135 1.13 -7.75 -11.59
N TYR A 136 2.30 -7.31 -11.15
CA TYR A 136 2.94 -6.07 -11.61
C TYR A 136 4.42 -6.34 -11.91
N ASN A 137 4.88 -5.74 -13.01
CA ASN A 137 6.18 -5.98 -13.58
C ASN A 137 6.89 -4.64 -13.75
N ILE A 138 8.19 -4.64 -13.44
CA ILE A 138 9.11 -3.58 -13.80
C ILE A 138 10.20 -4.23 -14.65
N ILE A 139 10.41 -3.72 -15.87
CA ILE A 139 11.40 -4.22 -16.82
C ILE A 139 12.22 -3.03 -17.30
N ASP A 140 13.53 -3.10 -17.11
CA ASP A 140 14.45 -2.17 -17.76
C ASP A 140 14.96 -2.78 -19.06
N VAL A 141 14.94 -2.00 -20.13
CA VAL A 141 15.35 -2.38 -21.48
C VAL A 141 16.40 -1.42 -22.02
N GLU A 142 17.26 -1.90 -22.89
CA GLU A 142 18.42 -1.13 -23.39
C GLU A 142 18.01 0.01 -24.33
N GLN A 143 16.98 -0.20 -25.14
CA GLN A 143 16.54 0.73 -26.18
C GLN A 143 15.12 1.21 -25.91
N GLU A 144 14.81 2.44 -26.33
CA GLU A 144 13.46 2.99 -26.17
C GLU A 144 12.47 2.12 -26.94
N PRO A 145 11.44 1.56 -26.28
CA PRO A 145 10.47 0.72 -26.97
C PRO A 145 9.67 1.57 -27.96
N GLY A 146 9.72 1.20 -29.24
CA GLY A 146 8.92 1.82 -30.28
C GLY A 146 7.41 1.71 -30.01
N ALA A 147 6.63 2.59 -30.64
CA ALA A 147 5.18 2.63 -30.46
C ALA A 147 4.49 1.31 -30.86
N ASP A 148 5.07 0.59 -31.82
CA ASP A 148 4.67 -0.75 -32.25
C ASP A 148 4.89 -1.80 -31.15
N ILE A 149 6.05 -1.80 -30.49
CA ILE A 149 6.35 -2.69 -29.34
C ILE A 149 5.39 -2.41 -28.19
N VAL A 150 5.19 -1.13 -27.85
CA VAL A 150 4.26 -0.72 -26.78
C VAL A 150 2.83 -1.18 -27.09
N ALA A 151 2.37 -1.02 -28.33
CA ALA A 151 1.05 -1.48 -28.76
C ALA A 151 0.93 -3.01 -28.71
N ALA A 152 1.96 -3.74 -29.14
CA ALA A 152 1.98 -5.20 -29.10
C ALA A 152 1.89 -5.72 -27.66
N ILE A 153 2.66 -5.15 -26.73
CA ILE A 153 2.61 -5.52 -25.31
C ILE A 153 1.23 -5.21 -24.71
N ALA A 154 0.67 -4.03 -25.00
CA ALA A 154 -0.65 -3.65 -24.50
C ALA A 154 -1.79 -4.53 -25.04
N ALA A 155 -1.58 -5.19 -26.19
CA ALA A 155 -2.54 -6.11 -26.79
C ALA A 155 -2.42 -7.56 -26.29
N VAL A 156 -1.42 -7.88 -25.45
CA VAL A 156 -1.29 -9.22 -24.86
C VAL A 156 -2.47 -9.48 -23.93
N ASP A 157 -3.16 -10.60 -24.15
CA ASP A 157 -4.27 -11.04 -23.30
C ASP A 157 -3.85 -11.13 -21.83
N GLY A 158 -4.67 -10.55 -20.95
CA GLY A 158 -4.38 -10.40 -19.52
C GLY A 158 -3.55 -9.17 -19.14
N VAL A 159 -2.96 -8.40 -20.07
CA VAL A 159 -2.33 -7.10 -19.74
C VAL A 159 -3.42 -6.06 -19.47
N ILE A 160 -3.38 -5.46 -18.27
CA ILE A 160 -4.39 -4.50 -17.80
C ILE A 160 -3.94 -3.07 -18.08
N ARG A 161 -2.68 -2.75 -17.81
CA ARG A 161 -2.13 -1.40 -18.00
C ARG A 161 -0.64 -1.44 -18.20
N LEU A 162 -0.17 -0.73 -19.22
CA LEU A 162 1.23 -0.57 -19.59
C LEU A 162 1.64 0.90 -19.43
N ARG A 163 2.89 1.15 -19.03
CA ARG A 163 3.53 2.46 -18.99
C ARG A 163 4.98 2.34 -19.44
N VAL A 164 5.45 3.31 -20.20
CA VAL A 164 6.87 3.53 -20.47
C VAL A 164 7.30 4.75 -19.65
N LEU A 165 8.35 4.61 -18.87
CA LEU A 165 8.90 5.64 -18.00
C LEU A 165 10.25 6.07 -18.58
N SER A 166 10.40 7.38 -18.82
CA SER A 166 11.67 8.03 -19.15
C SER A 166 12.57 8.05 -17.93
#